data_AF-A0A0B1SAJ7-F1
#
_entry.id   AF-A0A0B1SAJ7-F1
#
_cell.length_a   1.000
_cell.length_b   1.000
_cell.length_c   1.000
_cell.angle_alpha   90.00
_cell.angle_beta   90.00
_cell.angle_gamma   90.00
#
_symmetry.space_group_name_H-M   'P 1'
#
loop_
_entity.id
_entity.type
_entity.pdbx_description
1 polymer ?
#
loop_
_entity_poly.entity_id
_entity_poly.type
_entity_poly.pdbx_seq_one_letter_code
_entity_poly.pdbx_strand_id
1 'polypeptide(L)'
;MFSRIILIPYFTNSINSRSHNIDSIDFLDAKVPTLWDTPSGSELASAFVLSDNALRFMFLRDLHAHDGYASLAQRSISWATWTSFTSIFTYWLHNSAKICGGTAMSFVVIYSLFVAAAWYSNKQWYDLYRYITDVHADSVAARTSFDHCEGGKELYWKQLKRHRLIREICPEVSPKITPAGDIRGIATSIIMRYDHLKDLNAEDDELKQVVSGDD
;
A
#
# COMPACT_ATOMS: atom_id res chain seq x y z
N MET A 1 -10.06 -16.06 -27.75
CA MET A 1 -9.17 -14.93 -27.40
C MET A 1 -9.29 -14.73 -25.90
N PHE A 2 -8.47 -15.44 -25.12
CA PHE A 2 -8.56 -15.45 -23.66
C PHE A 2 -7.82 -14.23 -23.10
N SER A 3 -8.56 -13.20 -22.69
CA SER A 3 -7.99 -12.10 -21.90
C SER A 3 -7.49 -12.66 -20.58
N ARG A 4 -6.18 -12.56 -20.35
CA ARG A 4 -5.51 -12.98 -19.10
C ARG A 4 -5.94 -12.03 -17.98
N ILE A 5 -6.94 -12.43 -17.19
CA ILE A 5 -7.22 -11.82 -15.89
C ILE A 5 -6.17 -12.36 -14.92
N ILE A 6 -5.08 -11.61 -14.72
CA ILE A 6 -4.11 -11.92 -13.68
C ILE A 6 -4.59 -11.26 -12.38
N LEU A 7 -5.05 -12.09 -11.45
CA LEU A 7 -5.44 -11.69 -10.10
C LEU A 7 -4.19 -11.46 -9.25
N ILE A 8 -4.07 -10.23 -8.73
CA ILE A 8 -2.97 -9.72 -7.91
C ILE A 8 -3.07 -10.29 -6.48
N PRO A 9 -1.95 -10.48 -5.72
CA PRO A 9 -1.94 -11.12 -4.40
C PRO A 9 -2.80 -10.46 -3.31
N TYR A 10 -3.35 -9.27 -3.54
CA TYR A 10 -4.33 -8.65 -2.63
C TYR A 10 -5.74 -9.26 -2.73
N PHE A 11 -5.96 -10.21 -3.65
CA PHE A 11 -7.20 -10.96 -3.84
C PHE A 11 -7.04 -12.48 -3.62
N THR A 12 -6.05 -12.91 -2.83
CA THR A 12 -5.95 -14.33 -2.46
C THR A 12 -6.90 -14.65 -1.30
N ASN A 13 -8.18 -14.77 -1.62
CA ASN A 13 -9.02 -15.83 -1.08
C ASN A 13 -10.11 -16.14 -2.12
N SER A 14 -9.94 -17.29 -2.78
CA SER A 14 -10.99 -18.02 -3.50
C SER A 14 -11.67 -17.33 -4.70
N ILE A 15 -11.00 -17.36 -5.86
CA ILE A 15 -11.74 -17.60 -7.12
C ILE A 15 -11.48 -19.05 -7.52
N ASN A 16 -12.33 -19.93 -6.98
CA ASN A 16 -12.40 -21.32 -7.38
C ASN A 16 -13.08 -21.35 -8.76
N SER A 17 -12.31 -21.41 -9.84
CA SER A 17 -12.75 -21.26 -11.24
C SER A 17 -13.56 -22.46 -11.79
N ARG A 18 -14.34 -23.15 -10.93
CA ARG A 18 -15.13 -24.33 -11.29
C ARG A 18 -16.64 -24.17 -11.17
N SER A 19 -17.16 -23.03 -10.68
CA SER A 19 -18.60 -22.72 -10.75
C SER A 19 -18.86 -21.67 -11.82
N HIS A 20 -19.84 -21.95 -12.68
CA HIS A 20 -20.11 -21.17 -13.89
C HIS A 20 -20.66 -19.75 -13.66
N ASN A 21 -20.82 -19.30 -12.42
CA ASN A 21 -21.04 -17.91 -12.05
C ASN A 21 -20.36 -17.68 -10.69
N ILE A 22 -19.44 -16.73 -10.63
CA ILE A 22 -18.99 -16.16 -9.36
C ILE A 22 -20.07 -15.15 -9.01
N ASP A 23 -20.80 -15.38 -7.91
CA ASP A 23 -21.92 -14.51 -7.48
C ASP A 23 -21.45 -13.32 -6.63
N SER A 24 -20.22 -13.38 -6.11
CA SER A 24 -19.65 -12.32 -5.28
C SER A 24 -18.12 -12.30 -5.31
N ILE A 25 -17.52 -11.11 -5.18
CA ILE A 25 -16.09 -10.87 -5.00
C ILE A 25 -15.83 -10.50 -3.55
N ASP A 26 -14.89 -11.19 -2.89
CA ASP A 26 -14.44 -10.79 -1.56
C ASP A 26 -13.54 -9.54 -1.64
N PHE A 27 -13.92 -8.47 -0.94
CA PHE A 27 -13.17 -7.21 -0.92
C PHE A 27 -13.34 -6.48 0.41
N LEU A 28 -12.23 -6.18 1.11
CA LEU A 28 -12.21 -5.47 2.40
C LEU A 28 -13.23 -6.03 3.41
N ASP A 29 -13.21 -7.34 3.61
CA ASP A 29 -14.10 -8.10 4.52
C ASP A 29 -15.59 -8.07 4.14
N ALA A 30 -15.94 -7.60 2.94
CA ALA A 30 -17.30 -7.59 2.42
C ALA A 30 -17.42 -8.47 1.16
N LYS A 31 -18.62 -9.02 0.96
CA LYS A 31 -18.97 -9.75 -0.27
C LYS A 31 -19.62 -8.79 -1.26
N VAL A 32 -18.88 -8.40 -2.28
CA VAL A 32 -19.36 -7.49 -3.33
C VAL A 32 -20.16 -8.31 -4.35
N PRO A 33 -21.45 -8.06 -4.56
CA PRO A 33 -22.23 -8.80 -5.53
C PRO A 33 -21.70 -8.54 -6.95
N THR A 34 -21.56 -9.61 -7.74
CA THR A 34 -21.12 -9.49 -9.13
C THR A 34 -22.30 -9.25 -10.04
N LEU A 35 -22.33 -8.07 -10.67
CA LEU A 35 -23.41 -7.66 -11.57
C LEU A 35 -22.98 -7.78 -13.05
N TRP A 36 -22.48 -8.95 -13.48
CA TRP A 36 -21.79 -9.14 -14.77
C TRP A 36 -22.56 -8.63 -15.99
N ASP A 37 -23.88 -8.78 -16.00
CA ASP A 37 -24.76 -8.40 -17.12
C ASP A 37 -25.14 -6.90 -17.12
N THR A 38 -24.63 -6.12 -16.17
CA THR A 38 -24.90 -4.68 -16.08
C THR A 38 -23.77 -3.84 -16.67
N PRO A 39 -24.04 -2.59 -17.10
CA PRO A 39 -22.99 -1.66 -17.51
C PRO A 39 -21.89 -1.50 -16.45
N SER A 40 -22.27 -1.38 -15.17
CA SER A 40 -21.34 -1.29 -14.04
C SER A 40 -20.49 -2.56 -13.88
N GLY A 41 -21.06 -3.74 -14.12
CA GLY A 41 -20.31 -5.01 -14.11
C GLY A 41 -19.33 -5.14 -15.27
N SER A 42 -19.73 -4.76 -16.49
CA SER A 42 -18.82 -4.70 -17.63
C SER A 42 -17.69 -3.70 -17.41
N GLU A 43 -18.00 -2.55 -16.82
CA GLU A 43 -17.00 -1.53 -16.48
C GLU A 43 -16.04 -2.04 -15.40
N LEU A 44 -16.57 -2.70 -14.36
CA LEU A 44 -15.77 -3.35 -13.32
C LEU A 44 -14.85 -4.42 -13.92
N ALA A 45 -15.37 -5.29 -14.78
CA ALA A 45 -14.61 -6.33 -15.47
C ALA A 45 -13.46 -5.74 -16.30
N SER A 46 -13.72 -4.66 -17.05
CA SER A 46 -12.67 -3.99 -17.84
C SER A 46 -11.58 -3.34 -16.98
N ALA A 47 -11.90 -2.92 -15.75
CA ALA A 47 -10.92 -2.41 -14.80
C ALA A 47 -10.01 -3.51 -14.21
N PHE A 48 -10.37 -4.80 -14.35
CA PHE A 48 -9.50 -5.92 -13.98
C PHE A 48 -8.56 -6.37 -15.10
N VAL A 49 -8.85 -6.00 -16.35
CA VAL A 49 -7.97 -6.33 -17.48
C VAL A 49 -6.83 -5.32 -17.51
N LEU A 50 -5.59 -5.78 -17.48
CA LEU A 50 -4.39 -4.95 -17.57
C LEU A 50 -3.68 -5.19 -18.91
N SER A 51 -3.02 -4.17 -19.45
CA SER A 51 -2.09 -4.35 -20.58
C SER A 51 -0.85 -5.15 -20.18
N ASP A 52 -0.13 -5.65 -21.18
CA ASP A 52 1.17 -6.32 -20.94
C ASP A 52 2.19 -5.37 -20.29
N ASN A 53 2.14 -4.07 -20.61
CA ASN A 53 2.98 -3.05 -20.00
C ASN A 53 2.67 -2.88 -18.51
N ALA A 54 1.39 -2.81 -18.15
CA ALA A 54 0.94 -2.74 -16.76
C ALA A 54 1.32 -4.00 -15.96
N LEU A 55 1.23 -5.17 -16.59
CA LEU A 55 1.68 -6.43 -15.99
C LEU A 55 3.20 -6.44 -15.75
N ARG A 56 4.00 -6.02 -16.74
CA ARG A 56 5.47 -5.93 -16.62
C ARG A 56 5.88 -4.99 -15.49
N PHE A 57 5.29 -3.80 -15.43
CA PHE A 57 5.49 -2.85 -14.32
C PHE A 57 5.15 -3.49 -12.98
N MET A 58 3.98 -4.12 -12.88
CA MET A 58 3.52 -4.76 -11.64
C MET A 58 4.49 -5.84 -11.16
N PHE A 59 4.96 -6.72 -12.05
CA PHE A 59 5.90 -7.77 -11.70
C PHE A 59 7.23 -7.20 -11.20
N LEU A 60 7.78 -6.22 -11.92
CA LEU A 60 9.07 -5.64 -11.56
C LEU A 60 8.99 -4.87 -10.25
N ARG A 61 7.92 -4.09 -10.06
CA ARG A 61 7.65 -3.43 -8.79
C ARG A 61 7.54 -4.44 -7.65
N ASP A 62 6.78 -5.51 -7.81
CA ASP A 62 6.61 -6.51 -6.75
C ASP A 62 7.95 -7.18 -6.41
N LEU A 63 8.81 -7.42 -7.39
CA LEU A 63 10.16 -7.91 -7.15
C LEU A 63 10.97 -6.96 -6.26
N HIS A 64 10.90 -5.65 -6.52
CA HIS A 64 11.60 -4.63 -5.72
C HIS A 64 10.95 -4.35 -4.36
N ALA A 65 9.62 -4.52 -4.24
CA ALA A 65 8.90 -4.33 -2.99
C ALA A 65 9.05 -5.53 -2.02
N HIS A 66 9.32 -6.72 -2.55
CA HIS A 66 9.40 -7.98 -1.80
C HIS A 66 10.82 -8.47 -1.50
N ASP A 67 11.79 -7.58 -1.31
CA ASP A 67 13.10 -7.97 -0.75
C ASP A 67 12.92 -8.38 0.74
N GLY A 68 12.41 -9.60 0.93
CA GLY A 68 11.50 -9.97 2.01
C GLY A 68 12.14 -10.17 3.38
N TYR A 69 13.45 -10.39 3.42
CA TYR A 69 14.20 -10.56 4.68
C TYR A 69 14.39 -9.24 5.44
N ALA A 70 14.60 -8.13 4.71
CA ALA A 70 14.76 -6.81 5.32
C ALA A 70 13.48 -6.36 6.05
N SER A 71 12.31 -6.61 5.45
CA SER A 71 11.02 -6.17 6.00
C SER A 71 10.63 -6.84 7.33
N LEU A 72 10.91 -8.14 7.49
CA LEU A 72 10.60 -8.90 8.71
C LEU A 72 11.59 -8.60 9.83
N ALA A 73 12.89 -8.52 9.50
CA ALA A 73 13.92 -8.14 10.45
C ALA A 73 13.67 -6.73 10.99
N GLN A 74 13.29 -5.79 10.13
CA GLN A 74 13.12 -4.39 10.50
C GLN A 74 11.99 -4.16 11.51
N ARG A 75 10.86 -4.87 11.42
CA ARG A 75 9.78 -4.76 12.42
C ARG A 75 10.21 -5.27 13.79
N SER A 76 10.91 -6.40 13.83
CA SER A 76 11.37 -7.01 15.08
C SER A 76 12.50 -6.19 15.73
N ILE A 77 13.45 -5.71 14.93
CA ILE A 77 14.55 -4.83 15.37
C ILE A 77 13.98 -3.48 15.86
N SER A 78 13.02 -2.90 15.13
CA SER A 78 12.36 -1.66 15.54
C SER A 78 11.66 -1.83 16.88
N TRP A 79 10.90 -2.92 17.06
CA TRP A 79 10.25 -3.22 18.33
C TRP A 79 11.24 -3.37 19.49
N ALA A 80 12.32 -4.13 19.29
CA ALA A 80 13.38 -4.29 20.29
C ALA A 80 14.03 -2.95 20.65
N THR A 81 14.22 -2.07 19.67
CA THR A 81 14.78 -0.73 19.87
C THR A 81 13.86 0.15 20.71
N TRP A 82 12.58 0.26 20.33
CA TRP A 82 11.60 1.09 21.05
C TRP A 82 11.34 0.61 22.49
N THR A 83 11.31 -0.71 22.70
CA THR A 83 11.14 -1.30 24.04
C THR A 83 12.39 -1.15 24.91
N SER A 84 13.59 -1.17 24.32
CA SER A 84 14.84 -0.87 25.03
C SER A 84 14.86 0.58 25.51
N PHE A 85 14.52 1.54 24.65
CA PHE A 85 14.39 2.95 25.05
C PHE A 85 13.34 3.13 26.15
N THR A 86 12.17 2.50 26.01
CA THR A 86 11.12 2.50 27.02
C THR A 86 11.64 2.05 28.38
N SER A 87 12.41 0.97 28.42
CA SER A 87 12.96 0.42 29.66
C SER A 87 13.96 1.37 30.31
N ILE A 88 14.86 1.98 29.52
CA ILE A 88 15.87 2.95 30.00
C ILE A 88 15.18 4.21 30.54
N PHE A 89 14.23 4.79 29.81
CA PHE A 89 13.53 6.00 30.23
C PHE A 89 12.63 5.74 31.45
N THR A 90 11.95 4.60 31.49
CA THR A 90 11.16 4.21 32.66
C THR A 90 12.06 4.11 33.89
N TYR A 91 13.20 3.43 33.77
CA TYR A 91 14.17 3.32 34.86
C TYR A 91 14.69 4.69 35.31
N TRP A 92 15.12 5.54 34.38
CA TRP A 92 15.66 6.87 34.70
C TRP A 92 14.62 7.77 35.36
N LEU A 93 13.39 7.83 34.84
CA LEU A 93 12.33 8.70 35.36
C LEU A 93 11.81 8.23 36.72
N HIS A 94 11.65 6.92 36.89
CA HIS A 94 11.17 6.32 38.12
C HIS A 94 12.23 6.34 39.22
N ASN A 95 13.47 5.95 38.92
CA ASN A 95 14.51 5.73 39.92
C ASN A 95 15.43 6.93 40.13
N SER A 96 15.87 7.60 39.05
CA SER A 96 16.81 8.72 39.14
C SER A 96 16.08 10.05 39.37
N ALA A 97 15.11 10.38 38.52
CA ALA A 97 14.38 11.65 38.62
C ALA A 97 13.23 11.62 39.64
N LYS A 98 12.84 10.42 40.12
CA LYS A 98 11.72 10.19 41.06
C LYS A 98 10.44 10.92 40.68
N ILE A 99 10.17 11.03 39.37
CA ILE A 99 8.93 11.64 38.89
C ILE A 99 7.75 10.82 39.44
N CYS A 100 6.72 11.52 39.93
CA CYS A 100 5.58 10.93 40.64
C CYS A 100 5.95 10.15 41.92
N GLY A 101 7.07 10.51 42.57
CA GLY A 101 7.40 10.07 43.93
C GLY A 101 8.08 8.71 44.07
N GLY A 102 8.50 8.07 42.96
CA GLY A 102 9.24 6.80 42.99
C GLY A 102 8.46 5.61 43.59
N THR A 103 7.13 5.66 43.58
CA THR A 103 6.26 4.60 44.10
C THR A 103 6.01 3.51 43.05
N ALA A 104 5.56 2.32 43.45
CA ALA A 104 5.17 1.28 42.51
C ALA A 104 4.09 1.76 41.51
N MET A 105 3.18 2.63 41.96
CA MET A 105 2.19 3.25 41.07
C MET A 105 2.82 4.21 40.06
N SER A 106 3.86 4.96 40.44
CA SER A 106 4.57 5.80 39.48
C SER A 106 5.28 4.98 38.40
N PHE A 107 5.86 3.83 38.77
CA PHE A 107 6.44 2.92 37.80
C PHE A 107 5.41 2.45 36.77
N VAL A 108 4.24 1.97 37.22
CA VAL A 108 3.18 1.47 36.33
C VAL A 108 2.70 2.57 35.37
N VAL A 109 2.46 3.78 35.87
CA VAL A 109 2.02 4.91 35.04
C VAL A 109 3.08 5.26 34.01
N ILE A 110 4.33 5.46 34.43
CA ILE A 110 5.44 5.82 33.53
C ILE A 110 5.63 4.71 32.48
N TYR A 111 5.72 3.45 32.91
CA TYR A 111 5.91 2.31 32.01
C TYR A 111 4.80 2.20 30.98
N SER A 112 3.53 2.31 31.39
CA SER A 112 2.39 2.23 30.47
C SER A 112 2.42 3.32 29.39
N LEU A 113 2.81 4.55 29.77
CA LEU A 113 2.95 5.67 28.85
C LEU A 113 4.06 5.42 27.82
N PHE A 114 5.23 4.96 28.25
CA PHE A 114 6.32 4.68 27.34
C PHE A 114 6.07 3.45 26.46
N VAL A 115 5.40 2.41 26.97
CA VAL A 115 5.00 1.26 26.15
C VAL A 115 3.99 1.68 25.08
N ALA A 116 3.02 2.54 25.41
CA ALA A 116 2.08 3.09 24.43
C ALA A 116 2.82 3.93 23.37
N ALA A 117 3.78 4.77 23.78
CA ALA A 117 4.63 5.52 22.86
C ALA A 117 5.47 4.60 21.98
N ALA A 118 6.08 3.55 22.53
CA ALA A 118 6.85 2.56 21.77
C ALA A 118 5.99 1.80 20.76
N TRP A 119 4.77 1.42 21.13
CA TRP A 119 3.82 0.80 20.21
C TRP A 119 3.45 1.73 19.06
N TYR A 120 3.14 2.99 19.37
CA TYR A 120 2.83 4.00 18.36
C TYR A 120 4.03 4.24 17.42
N SER A 121 5.22 4.48 17.97
CA SER A 121 6.44 4.71 17.20
C SER A 121 6.81 3.52 16.32
N ASN A 122 6.65 2.28 16.83
CA ASN A 122 6.87 1.08 16.04
C ASN A 122 5.88 0.96 14.87
N LYS A 123 4.61 1.32 15.09
CA LYS A 123 3.62 1.39 14.01
C LYS A 123 3.99 2.45 12.96
N GLN A 124 4.34 3.66 13.38
CA GLN A 124 4.75 4.73 12.47
C GLN A 124 6.01 4.36 11.69
N TRP A 125 6.98 3.70 12.32
CA TRP A 125 8.18 3.21 11.65
C TRP A 125 7.87 2.16 10.59
N TYR A 126 6.93 1.25 10.88
CA TYR A 126 6.46 0.27 9.92
C TYR A 126 5.77 0.93 8.72
N ASP A 127 4.88 1.90 8.97
CA ASP A 127 4.14 2.62 7.93
C ASP A 127 5.10 3.44 7.04
N LEU A 128 6.08 4.14 7.64
CA LEU A 128 7.13 4.86 6.92
C LEU A 128 7.99 3.93 6.07
N TYR A 129 8.39 2.78 6.62
CA TYR A 129 9.18 1.82 5.87
C TYR A 129 8.41 1.30 4.66
N ARG A 130 7.15 0.91 4.85
CA ARG A 130 6.27 0.47 3.74
C ARG A 130 6.12 1.56 2.69
N TYR A 131 5.93 2.80 3.11
CA TYR A 131 5.90 3.95 2.21
C TYR A 131 7.17 4.08 1.36
N ILE A 132 8.34 4.07 1.98
CA ILE A 132 9.62 4.22 1.27
C ILE A 132 9.83 3.05 0.30
N THR A 133 9.55 1.82 0.74
CA THR A 133 9.69 0.62 -0.11
C THR A 133 8.77 0.67 -1.31
N ASP A 134 7.49 1.02 -1.13
CA ASP A 134 6.52 1.10 -2.20
C ASP A 134 6.89 2.18 -3.23
N VAL A 135 7.26 3.37 -2.77
CA VAL A 135 7.70 4.48 -3.64
C VAL A 135 8.99 4.14 -4.38
N HIS A 136 9.96 3.52 -3.69
CA HIS A 136 11.20 3.09 -4.33
C HIS A 136 10.94 2.05 -5.41
N ALA A 137 10.15 1.02 -5.10
CA ALA A 137 9.81 -0.04 -6.05
C ALA A 137 9.07 0.51 -7.28
N ASP A 138 8.13 1.44 -7.08
CA ASP A 138 7.44 2.12 -8.17
C ASP A 138 8.40 2.92 -9.05
N SER A 139 9.30 3.69 -8.42
CA SER A 139 10.27 4.52 -9.13
C SER A 139 11.22 3.68 -9.98
N VAL A 140 11.77 2.60 -9.42
CA VAL A 140 12.67 1.69 -10.15
C VAL A 140 11.95 1.01 -11.30
N ALA A 141 10.74 0.49 -11.05
CA ALA A 141 9.95 -0.16 -12.10
C ALA A 141 9.60 0.83 -13.23
N ALA A 142 9.15 2.04 -12.90
CA ALA A 142 8.76 3.05 -13.88
C ALA A 142 9.94 3.53 -14.74
N ARG A 143 11.12 3.71 -14.14
CA ARG A 143 12.34 4.17 -14.83
C ARG A 143 12.99 3.10 -15.70
N THR A 144 12.49 1.87 -15.69
CA THR A 144 13.03 0.79 -16.51
C THR A 144 12.79 1.03 -18.00
N SER A 145 11.61 1.57 -18.37
CA SER A 145 11.34 2.09 -19.72
C SER A 145 10.05 2.93 -19.72
N PHE A 146 9.83 3.72 -20.79
CA PHE A 146 8.57 4.47 -20.99
C PHE A 146 7.35 3.55 -20.90
N ASP A 147 7.41 2.36 -21.50
CA ASP A 147 6.35 1.35 -21.41
C ASP A 147 6.03 0.96 -19.96
N HIS A 148 7.03 0.84 -19.09
CA HIS A 148 6.79 0.52 -17.68
C HIS A 148 6.13 1.69 -16.96
N CYS A 149 6.55 2.92 -17.22
CA CYS A 149 5.93 4.12 -16.66
C CYS A 149 4.45 4.23 -17.07
N GLU A 150 4.14 4.05 -18.36
CA GLU A 150 2.76 4.00 -18.85
C GLU A 150 1.96 2.86 -18.24
N GLY A 151 2.56 1.67 -18.13
CA GLY A 151 1.97 0.51 -17.47
C GLY A 151 1.63 0.77 -16.00
N GLY A 152 2.51 1.46 -15.27
CA GLY A 152 2.26 1.83 -13.87
C GLY A 152 1.10 2.83 -13.72
N LYS A 153 1.00 3.81 -14.62
CA LYS A 153 -0.14 4.73 -14.67
C LYS A 153 -1.45 4.00 -14.91
N GLU A 154 -1.48 3.09 -15.89
CA GLU A 154 -2.67 2.26 -16.17
C GLU A 154 -3.05 1.44 -14.94
N LEU A 155 -2.08 0.77 -14.31
CA LEU A 155 -2.30 -0.06 -13.14
C LEU A 155 -3.01 0.74 -12.04
N TYR A 156 -2.42 1.84 -11.56
CA TYR A 156 -3.01 2.60 -10.46
C TYR A 156 -4.32 3.27 -10.82
N TRP A 157 -4.45 3.79 -12.04
CA TRP A 157 -5.72 4.32 -12.52
C TRP A 157 -6.85 3.28 -12.49
N LYS A 158 -6.59 2.07 -12.98
CA LYS A 158 -7.57 0.96 -12.98
C LYS A 158 -7.86 0.47 -11.56
N GLN A 159 -6.89 0.48 -10.64
CA GLN A 159 -7.14 0.19 -9.22
C GLN A 159 -8.11 1.20 -8.60
N LEU A 160 -7.84 2.51 -8.76
CA LEU A 160 -8.70 3.57 -8.26
C LEU A 160 -10.11 3.50 -8.87
N LYS A 161 -10.21 3.23 -10.18
CA LYS A 161 -11.49 3.02 -10.87
C LYS A 161 -12.25 1.83 -10.29
N ARG A 162 -11.59 0.69 -10.13
CA ARG A 162 -12.19 -0.51 -9.55
C ARG A 162 -12.75 -0.26 -8.15
N HIS A 163 -11.99 0.41 -7.28
CA HIS A 163 -12.44 0.68 -5.92
C HIS A 163 -13.63 1.65 -5.87
N ARG A 164 -13.70 2.64 -6.77
CA ARG A 164 -14.88 3.51 -6.92
C ARG A 164 -16.12 2.71 -7.32
N LEU A 165 -16.00 1.85 -8.32
CA LEU A 165 -17.11 0.99 -8.76
C LEU A 165 -17.57 0.04 -7.65
N ILE A 166 -16.62 -0.58 -6.94
CA ILE A 166 -16.94 -1.46 -5.80
C ILE A 166 -17.63 -0.67 -4.67
N ARG A 167 -17.21 0.57 -4.41
CA ARG A 167 -17.85 1.46 -3.44
C ARG A 167 -19.29 1.81 -3.80
N GLU A 168 -19.59 1.92 -5.09
CA GLU A 168 -20.95 2.18 -5.59
C GLU A 168 -21.83 0.92 -5.51
N ILE A 169 -21.27 -0.25 -5.83
CA ILE A 169 -21.98 -1.54 -5.80
C ILE A 169 -22.24 -2.00 -4.35
N CYS A 170 -21.28 -1.81 -3.46
CA CYS A 170 -21.34 -2.27 -2.07
C CYS A 170 -21.16 -1.09 -1.09
N PRO A 171 -22.26 -0.49 -0.60
CA PRO A 171 -22.18 0.64 0.33
C PRO A 171 -21.44 0.34 1.63
N GLU A 172 -21.36 -0.92 2.05
CA GLU A 172 -20.66 -1.37 3.27
C GLU A 172 -19.16 -1.04 3.25
N VAL A 173 -18.53 -1.01 2.06
CA VAL A 173 -17.11 -0.67 1.93
C VAL A 173 -16.87 0.83 1.75
N SER A 174 -17.92 1.64 1.55
CA SER A 174 -17.83 3.09 1.41
C SER A 174 -17.07 3.80 2.55
N PRO A 175 -17.20 3.44 3.84
CA PRO A 175 -16.38 4.05 4.88
C PRO A 175 -14.89 3.71 4.76
N LYS A 176 -14.53 2.59 4.12
CA LYS A 176 -13.14 2.13 3.95
C LYS A 176 -12.47 2.70 2.70
N ILE A 177 -13.22 3.30 1.78
CA ILE A 177 -12.72 3.78 0.48
C ILE A 177 -13.02 5.28 0.33
N THR A 178 -12.05 6.04 -0.16
CA THR A 178 -12.24 7.48 -0.44
C THR A 178 -13.06 7.68 -1.73
N PRO A 179 -13.64 8.87 -1.95
CA PRO A 179 -14.29 9.18 -3.22
C PRO A 179 -13.42 9.02 -4.46
N ALA A 180 -12.10 9.17 -4.32
CA ALA A 180 -11.14 8.97 -5.39
C ALA A 180 -10.85 7.48 -5.69
N GLY A 181 -11.29 6.55 -4.83
CA GLY A 181 -11.00 5.12 -4.95
C GLY A 181 -9.76 4.65 -4.18
N ASP A 182 -9.22 5.49 -3.30
CA ASP A 182 -8.11 5.10 -2.44
C ASP A 182 -8.62 4.35 -1.19
N ILE A 183 -7.83 3.43 -0.65
CA ILE A 183 -8.22 2.67 0.55
C ILE A 183 -7.73 3.42 1.79
N ARG A 184 -8.62 3.63 2.77
CA ARG A 184 -8.24 4.32 4.01
C ARG A 184 -7.37 3.42 4.87
N GLY A 185 -6.30 3.99 5.42
CA GLY A 185 -5.43 3.31 6.38
C GLY A 185 -4.40 2.37 5.77
N ILE A 186 -4.24 2.35 4.43
CA ILE A 186 -3.05 1.74 3.81
C ILE A 186 -1.83 2.64 4.04
N ALA A 187 -0.64 2.03 4.14
CA ALA A 187 0.60 2.77 4.38
C ALA A 187 0.95 3.74 3.24
N THR A 188 0.57 3.41 2.01
CA THR A 188 0.93 4.16 0.81
C THR A 188 -0.28 4.35 -0.07
N SER A 189 -0.77 5.59 -0.13
CA SER A 189 -1.92 5.98 -0.91
C SER A 189 -1.77 5.63 -2.40
N ILE A 190 -2.79 5.02 -3.00
CA ILE A 190 -2.77 4.65 -4.42
C ILE A 190 -2.76 5.90 -5.31
N ILE A 191 -3.45 6.96 -4.90
CA ILE A 191 -3.47 8.21 -5.66
C ILE A 191 -2.10 8.91 -5.65
N MET A 192 -1.41 8.90 -4.51
CA MET A 192 -0.03 9.43 -4.42
C MET A 192 0.89 8.68 -5.37
N ARG A 193 0.83 7.34 -5.36
CA ARG A 193 1.66 6.50 -6.25
C ARG A 193 1.38 6.81 -7.72
N TYR A 194 0.12 7.00 -8.08
CA TYR A 194 -0.27 7.41 -9.43
C TYR A 194 0.29 8.78 -9.81
N ASP A 195 0.21 9.77 -8.93
CA ASP A 195 0.69 11.13 -9.20
C ASP A 195 2.22 11.18 -9.33
N HIS A 196 2.96 10.46 -8.48
CA HIS A 196 4.43 10.36 -8.61
C HIS A 196 4.89 9.81 -9.97
N LEU A 197 4.11 8.90 -10.58
CA LEU A 197 4.43 8.38 -11.91
C LEU A 197 4.15 9.38 -13.05
N LYS A 198 3.26 10.35 -12.84
CA LYS A 198 3.02 11.41 -13.84
C LYS A 198 4.22 12.33 -13.96
N ASP A 199 4.75 12.73 -12.81
CA ASP A 199 5.84 13.71 -12.71
C ASP A 199 7.12 13.18 -13.37
N LEU A 200 7.43 11.89 -13.22
CA LEU A 200 8.56 11.25 -13.89
C LEU A 200 8.55 11.40 -15.41
N ASN A 201 7.37 11.39 -16.04
CA ASN A 201 7.29 11.55 -17.48
C ASN A 201 7.54 12.99 -17.94
N ALA A 202 7.14 13.98 -17.12
CA ALA A 202 7.44 15.38 -17.40
C ALA A 202 8.95 15.63 -17.26
N GLU A 203 9.59 15.11 -16.21
CA GLU A 203 11.04 15.16 -16.03
C GLU A 203 11.80 14.49 -17.19
N ASP A 204 11.35 13.31 -17.63
CA ASP A 204 11.98 12.60 -18.75
C ASP A 204 11.79 13.32 -20.10
N ASP A 205 10.66 13.99 -20.32
CA ASP A 205 10.41 14.77 -21.53
C ASP A 205 11.21 16.09 -21.56
N GLU A 206 11.42 16.73 -20.41
CA GLU A 206 12.34 17.87 -20.27
C GLU A 206 13.79 17.45 -20.53
N LEU A 207 14.23 16.31 -19.99
CA LEU A 207 15.58 15.78 -20.21
C LEU A 207 15.84 15.46 -21.69
N LYS A 208 14.86 14.90 -22.42
CA LYS A 208 14.99 14.67 -23.87
C LYS A 208 15.23 15.97 -24.65
N GLN A 209 14.56 17.06 -24.27
CA GLN A 209 14.75 18.36 -24.93
C GLN A 209 16.16 18.91 -24.73
N VAL A 210 16.71 18.77 -23.52
CA VAL A 210 18.08 19.19 -23.21
C VAL A 210 19.11 18.36 -23.99
N VAL A 211 18.95 17.04 -24.03
CA VAL A 211 19.85 16.14 -24.78
C VAL A 211 19.78 16.38 -26.29
N SER A 212 18.63 16.78 -26.83
CA SER A 212 18.48 17.12 -28.25
C SER A 212 19.04 18.49 -28.64
N GLY A 213 19.46 19.31 -27.66
CA GLY A 213 19.99 20.66 -27.88
C GLY A 213 21.53 20.74 -27.95
N ASP A 214 22.22 19.60 -27.80
CA ASP A 214 23.69 19.50 -27.81
C ASP A 214 24.28 19.07 -29.19
N ASP A 215 23.44 19.00 -30.24
CA ASP A 215 23.84 18.83 -31.65
C ASP A 215 23.84 20.18 -32.41
#